data_AF-A0A316HEC5-F1
#
_entry.id   AF-A0A316HEC5-F1
#
_cell.length_a   1.000
_cell.length_b   1.000
_cell.length_c   1.000
_cell.angle_alpha   90.00
_cell.angle_beta   90.00
_cell.angle_gamma   90.00
#
_symmetry.space_group_name_H-M   'P 1'
#
loop_
_entity.id
_entity.type
_entity.pdbx_description
1 polymer ?
#
loop_
_entity_poly.entity_id
_entity_poly.type
_entity_poly.pdbx_seq_one_letter_code
_entity_poly.pdbx_strand_id
1 'polypeptide(L)' 'MASFYNILEVIALIAVIIIPLAGPKKRKAPCKTELSTLAVNADGYLEHFNSSPEYHQTHY' A
#
# COMPACT_ATOMS: atom_id res chain seq x y z
N MET A 1 -29.30 36.44 11.59
CA MET A 1 -29.46 35.79 10.27
C MET A 1 -28.24 36.06 9.39
N ALA A 2 -27.98 37.29 8.93
CA ALA A 2 -26.90 37.62 7.98
C ALA A 2 -25.48 37.16 8.38
N SER A 3 -25.10 37.29 9.65
CA SER A 3 -23.76 36.90 10.13
C SER A 3 -23.48 35.39 9.98
N PHE A 4 -24.48 34.55 10.20
CA PHE A 4 -24.35 33.09 10.01
C PHE A 4 -24.14 32.72 8.54
N TYR A 5 -24.81 33.40 7.62
CA TYR A 5 -24.64 33.17 6.18
C TYR A 5 -23.25 33.57 5.71
N ASN A 6 -22.70 34.69 6.20
CA ASN A 6 -21.33 35.10 5.90
C ASN A 6 -20.30 34.08 6.39
N ILE A 7 -20.51 33.49 7.58
CA ILE A 7 -19.61 32.46 8.12
C ILE A 7 -19.66 31.19 7.25
N LEU A 8 -20.86 30.76 6.84
CA LEU A 8 -21.03 29.60 5.96
C LEU A 8 -20.40 29.81 4.59
N GLU A 9 -20.52 31.01 4.03
CA GLU A 9 -19.93 31.38 2.74
C GLU A 9 -18.39 31.30 2.78
N VAL A 10 -17.77 31.85 3.83
CA VAL A 10 -16.31 31.78 4.01
C VAL A 10 -15.83 30.33 4.18
N ILE A 11 -16.55 29.51 4.96
CA ILE A 11 -16.20 28.10 5.15
C ILE A 11 -16.31 27.33 3.83
N ALA A 12 -17.36 27.58 3.04
CA ALA A 12 -17.54 26.94 1.74
C ALA A 12 -16.41 27.29 0.76
N LEU A 13 -16.00 28.56 0.73
CA LEU A 13 -14.90 29.01 -0.12
C LEU A 13 -13.57 28.32 0.24
N ILE A 14 -13.28 28.20 1.55
CA ILE A 14 -12.08 27.52 2.05
C ILE A 14 -12.12 26.02 1.72
N ALA A 15 -13.28 25.37 1.90
CA ALA A 15 -13.43 23.94 1.61
C ALA A 15 -13.19 23.62 0.13
N VAL A 16 -13.68 24.45 -0.80
CA VAL A 16 -13.45 24.30 -2.25
C VAL A 16 -11.97 24.34 -2.61
N ILE A 17 -11.15 25.10 -1.87
CA ILE A 17 -9.70 25.18 -2.11
C ILE A 17 -8.97 24.00 -1.47
N ILE A 18 -9.31 23.64 -0.23
CA ILE A 18 -8.60 22.60 0.53
C ILE A 18 -8.89 21.19 0.01
N ILE A 19 -10.14 20.88 -0.39
CA ILE A 19 -10.54 19.54 -0.86
C ILE A 19 -9.71 19.03 -2.04
N PRO A 20 -9.50 19.79 -3.14
CA PRO A 20 -8.66 19.35 -4.25
C PRO A 20 -7.16 19.31 -3.90
N LEU A 21 -6.69 20.19 -3.00
CA LEU A 21 -5.30 20.17 -2.51
C LEU A 21 -5.01 18.96 -1.61
N ALA A 22 -5.98 18.59 -0.77
CA ALA A 22 -5.95 17.40 0.07
C ALA A 22 -6.37 16.14 -0.70
N GLY A 23 -6.09 16.11 -2.01
CA GLY A 23 -6.39 15.00 -2.92
C GLY A 23 -6.07 13.64 -2.29
N PRO A 24 -6.76 12.56 -2.74
CA PRO A 24 -6.87 11.31 -2.02
C PRO A 24 -5.51 10.93 -1.45
N LYS A 25 -5.41 10.94 -0.11
CA LYS A 25 -4.21 10.59 0.63
C LYS A 25 -3.78 9.23 0.12
N LYS A 26 -2.90 9.22 -0.88
CA LYS A 26 -2.29 8.01 -1.41
C LYS A 26 -1.43 7.53 -0.26
N ARG A 27 -2.01 6.75 0.65
CA ARG A 27 -1.26 5.75 1.38
C ARG A 27 -0.57 4.98 0.27
N LYS A 28 0.70 5.32 0.03
CA LYS A 28 1.58 4.46 -0.73
C LYS A 28 1.46 3.15 0.03
N ALA A 29 0.70 2.20 -0.49
CA ALA A 29 0.83 0.84 -0.03
C ALA A 29 2.33 0.58 -0.10
N PRO A 30 2.97 0.08 0.98
CA PRO A 30 4.35 -0.33 0.85
C PRO A 30 4.37 -1.22 -0.39
N CYS A 31 5.19 -0.87 -1.36
CA CYS A 31 5.42 -1.71 -2.52
C CYS A 31 6.06 -2.97 -1.92
N LYS A 32 5.21 -3.91 -1.52
CA LYS A 32 5.67 -5.23 -1.13
C LYS A 32 6.18 -5.79 -2.43
N THR A 33 7.48 -5.66 -2.62
CA THR A 33 8.22 -6.52 -3.53
C THR A 33 8.08 -7.90 -2.91
N GLU A 34 6.93 -8.53 -3.12
CA GLU A 34 6.74 -9.94 -2.85
C GLU A 34 7.60 -10.63 -3.89
N LEU A 35 8.87 -10.83 -3.53
CA LEU A 35 9.74 -11.74 -4.26
C LEU A 35 8.99 -13.06 -4.29
N SER A 36 8.67 -13.53 -5.49
CA SER A 36 7.97 -14.80 -5.67
C SER A 36 8.77 -15.86 -4.93
N THR A 37 8.15 -16.51 -3.95
CA THR A 37 8.73 -17.62 -3.20
C THR A 37 8.77 -18.90 -4.03
N LEU A 38 8.70 -18.83 -5.36
CA LEU A 38 8.75 -19.98 -6.26
C LEU A 38 10.17 -20.09 -6.84
N ALA A 39 10.80 -21.24 -6.62
CA ALA A 39 12.09 -21.62 -7.20
C ALA A 39 11.91 -22.86 -8.08
N VAL A 40 12.74 -22.98 -9.12
CA VAL A 40 12.74 -24.17 -9.98
C VAL A 40 13.59 -25.26 -9.32
N ASN A 41 12.99 -26.41 -9.05
CA ASN A 41 13.69 -27.61 -8.55
C ASN A 41 14.59 -28.21 -9.65
N ALA A 42 15.51 -29.11 -9.30
CA ALA A 42 16.40 -29.81 -10.23
C ALA A 42 15.65 -30.57 -11.34
N ASP A 43 14.41 -30.98 -11.06
CA ASP A 43 13.51 -31.64 -12.01
C ASP A 43 12.78 -30.67 -12.97
N GLY A 44 13.03 -29.36 -12.86
CA GLY A 44 12.47 -28.34 -13.74
C GLY A 44 11.08 -27.82 -13.35
N TYR A 45 10.54 -28.22 -12.19
CA TYR A 45 9.24 -27.77 -11.69
C TYR A 45 9.36 -26.57 -10.75
N LEU A 46 8.37 -25.66 -10.78
CA LEU A 46 8.29 -24.54 -9.84
C LEU A 46 7.72 -25.01 -8.50
N GLU A 47 8.51 -24.88 -7.44
CA GLU A 47 8.14 -25.27 -6.08
C GLU A 47 8.35 -24.10 -5.11
N HIS A 48 7.57 -24.07 -4.03
CA HIS A 48 7.64 -23.01 -3.02
C HIS A 48 8.90 -23.17 -2.15
N PHE A 49 9.80 -22.19 -2.21
CA PHE A 49 10.99 -22.10 -1.39
C PHE A 49 10.60 -21.76 0.05
N ASN A 50 10.37 -22.79 0.87
CA ASN A 50 10.22 -22.64 2.30
C ASN A 50 11.58 -22.31 2.90
N SER A 51 11.87 -21.03 3.13
CA SER A 51 13.00 -20.59 3.95
C SER A 51 12.74 -20.88 5.43
N SER A 52 12.42 -22.13 5.78
CA SER A 52 12.50 -22.59 7.16
C SER A 52 13.97 -22.88 7.44
N PRO A 53 14.54 -22.37 8.56
CA PRO A 53 15.94 -22.66 8.92
C PRO A 53 16.19 -24.15 9.23
N GLU A 54 15.16 -24.98 9.24
CA GLU A 54 15.26 -26.43 9.48
C GLU A 54 15.67 -27.26 8.25
N TYR A 55 15.69 -26.69 7.03
CA TYR A 55 16.02 -27.45 5.80
C TYR A 55 17.48 -27.32 5.34
N HIS A 56 18.38 -26.84 6.20
CA HIS A 56 19.83 -26.88 5.95
C HIS A 56 20.52 -28.02 6.70
N GLN A 57 19.99 -29.24 6.64
CA GLN A 57 20.77 -30.42 7.00
C GLN A 57 20.09 -31.69 6.51
N THR A 58 20.38 -32.10 5.27
CA THR A 58 20.71 -33.50 4.92
C THR A 58 20.92 -33.66 3.42
N HIS A 59 22.01 -34.36 3.07
CA HIS A 59 22.32 -35.01 1.77
C HIS A 59 22.61 -34.06 0.59
N TYR A 60 23.81 -34.02 -0.03
CA TYR A 60 24.92 -34.98 -0.20
C TYR A 60 26.26 -34.23 -0.28
#